data_AF-A0AAU8CH33-F1
#
_entry.id   AF-A0AAU8CH33-F1
#
_cell.length_a   1.000
_cell.length_b   1.000
_cell.length_c   1.000
_cell.angle_alpha   90.00
_cell.angle_beta   90.00
_cell.angle_gamma   90.00
#
_symmetry.space_group_name_H-M   'P 1'
#
loop_
_entity.id
_entity.type
_entity.pdbx_description
1 polymer ?
#
loop_
_entity_poly.entity_id
_entity_poly.type
_entity_poly.pdbx_seq_one_letter_code
_entity_poly.pdbx_strand_id
1 'polypeptide(L)'
;MDWVTLLAGGLFALAWLIVVYQSRTKNWTLGRTTGWLVFLGGATIGAFYDEVVSAESALLPWIEPIAALIMFLGIGIAVIRTRHRR
;
A
#
# COMPACT_ATOMS: atom_id res chain seq x y z
N MET A 1 20.58 -2.16 -8.60
CA MET A 1 19.88 -2.09 -7.30
C MET A 1 20.90 -1.77 -6.26
N ASP A 2 20.70 -0.67 -5.56
CA ASP A 2 21.58 -0.25 -4.47
C ASP A 2 21.45 -1.23 -3.29
N TRP A 3 22.48 -1.33 -2.45
CA TRP A 3 22.42 -2.13 -1.21
C TRP A 3 21.24 -1.67 -0.31
N VAL A 4 20.92 -0.37 -0.37
CA VAL A 4 19.78 0.24 0.32
C VAL A 4 18.45 -0.36 -0.15
N THR A 5 18.28 -0.57 -1.46
CA THR A 5 17.10 -1.22 -2.04
C THR A 5 16.93 -2.64 -1.55
N LEU A 6 18.02 -3.41 -1.50
CA LEU A 6 18.00 -4.80 -1.02
C LEU A 6 17.57 -4.87 0.44
N LEU A 7 18.10 -3.96 1.28
CA LEU A 7 17.71 -3.82 2.67
C LEU A 7 16.23 -3.46 2.82
N ALA A 8 15.77 -2.45 2.08
CA ALA A 8 14.38 -2.02 2.08
C ALA A 8 13.45 -3.16 1.62
N GLY A 9 13.84 -3.91 0.60
CA GLY A 9 13.08 -5.05 0.08
C GLY A 9 12.93 -6.16 1.11
N GLY A 10 13.99 -6.48 1.83
CA GLY A 10 13.97 -7.43 2.94
C GLY A 10 13.05 -6.98 4.08
N LEU A 11 13.10 -5.69 4.45
CA LEU A 11 12.22 -5.10 5.47
C LEU A 11 10.74 -5.16 5.07
N PHE A 12 10.42 -4.84 3.82
CA PHE A 12 9.05 -4.95 3.30
C PHE A 12 8.57 -6.40 3.27
N ALA A 13 9.40 -7.34 2.81
CA ALA A 13 9.06 -8.76 2.82
C ALA A 13 8.75 -9.28 4.24
N LEU A 14 9.56 -8.88 5.24
CA LEU A 14 9.31 -9.19 6.65
C LEU A 14 8.01 -8.55 7.15
N ALA A 15 7.75 -7.29 6.79
CA ALA A 15 6.51 -6.61 7.16
C ALA A 15 5.27 -7.33 6.59
N TRP A 16 5.33 -7.79 5.33
CA TRP A 16 4.28 -8.60 4.70
C TRP A 16 4.05 -9.91 5.44
N LEU A 17 5.13 -10.62 5.79
CA LEU A 17 5.08 -11.84 6.60
C LEU A 17 4.41 -11.61 7.95
N ILE A 18 4.76 -10.52 8.65
CA ILE A 18 4.17 -10.17 9.95
C ILE A 18 2.70 -9.83 9.81
N VAL A 19 2.30 -9.09 8.78
CA VAL A 19 0.89 -8.74 8.53
C VAL A 19 0.07 -10.00 8.24
N VAL A 20 0.56 -10.90 7.38
CA VAL A 20 -0.11 -12.18 7.09
C VAL A 20 -0.18 -13.05 8.34
N TYR A 21 0.91 -13.15 9.09
CA TYR A 21 0.97 -13.91 10.33
C TYR A 21 -0.03 -13.39 11.34
N GLN A 22 0.00 -12.08 11.68
CA GLN A 22 -0.91 -11.47 12.63
C GLN A 22 -2.37 -11.50 12.18
N SER A 23 -2.63 -11.37 10.87
CA SER A 23 -3.98 -11.48 10.33
C SER A 23 -4.58 -12.85 10.65
N ARG A 24 -3.77 -13.92 10.60
CA ARG A 24 -4.20 -15.29 10.92
C ARG A 24 -4.23 -15.56 12.43
N THR A 25 -3.23 -15.13 13.20
CA THR A 25 -3.20 -15.40 14.65
C THR A 25 -4.27 -14.66 15.42
N LYS A 26 -4.62 -13.43 15.00
CA LYS A 26 -5.55 -12.56 15.74
C LYS A 26 -6.93 -12.46 15.09
N ASN A 27 -7.27 -13.32 14.13
CA ASN A 27 -8.54 -13.32 13.38
C ASN A 27 -9.02 -11.89 13.07
N TRP A 28 -8.22 -11.17 12.30
CA TRP A 28 -8.54 -9.77 12.00
C TRP A 28 -9.88 -9.63 11.32
N THR A 29 -10.61 -8.56 11.67
CA THR A 29 -11.80 -8.18 10.93
C THR A 29 -11.42 -7.77 9.51
N LEU A 30 -12.30 -8.04 8.54
CA LEU A 30 -12.09 -7.72 7.11
C LEU A 30 -11.57 -6.29 6.91
N GLY A 31 -12.16 -5.30 7.61
CA GLY A 31 -11.71 -3.90 7.52
C GLY A 31 -10.29 -3.64 8.03
N ARG A 32 -9.79 -4.40 9.01
CA ARG A 32 -8.40 -4.29 9.48
C ARG A 32 -7.43 -4.92 8.49
N THR A 33 -7.76 -6.08 7.93
CA THR A 33 -6.94 -6.74 6.91
C THR A 33 -6.85 -5.89 5.64
N THR A 34 -7.97 -5.41 5.12
CA THR A 34 -7.98 -4.53 3.94
C THR A 34 -7.21 -3.23 4.20
N GLY A 35 -7.34 -2.63 5.39
CA GLY A 35 -6.59 -1.44 5.76
C GLY A 35 -5.07 -1.66 5.76
N TRP A 36 -4.61 -2.79 6.32
CA TRP A 36 -3.19 -3.15 6.30
C TRP A 36 -2.69 -3.49 4.89
N LEU A 37 -3.50 -4.15 4.07
CA LEU A 37 -3.14 -4.43 2.67
C LEU A 37 -2.97 -3.14 1.86
N VAL A 38 -3.89 -2.18 1.99
CA VAL A 38 -3.80 -0.89 1.31
C VAL A 38 -2.60 -0.08 1.82
N PHE A 39 -2.38 -0.06 3.13
CA PHE A 39 -1.25 0.66 3.73
C PHE A 39 0.10 0.07 3.32
N LEU A 40 0.29 -1.24 3.52
CA LEU A 40 1.55 -1.91 3.22
C LEU A 40 1.81 -1.99 1.71
N GLY A 41 0.76 -2.20 0.92
CA GLY A 41 0.81 -2.16 -0.54
C GLY A 41 1.19 -0.78 -1.06
N GLY A 42 0.53 0.28 -0.57
CA GLY A 42 0.88 1.66 -0.94
C GLY A 42 2.30 2.04 -0.53
N ALA A 43 2.73 1.64 0.67
CA ALA A 43 4.10 1.88 1.14
C ALA A 43 5.13 1.12 0.29
N THR A 44 4.83 -0.12 -0.13
CA THR A 44 5.72 -0.92 -1.00
C THR A 44 5.82 -0.26 -2.38
N ILE A 45 4.68 0.09 -2.99
CA ILE A 45 4.63 0.73 -4.30
C ILE A 45 5.36 2.08 -4.27
N GLY A 46 5.17 2.89 -3.22
CA GLY A 46 5.86 4.16 -3.07
C GLY A 46 7.37 4.02 -2.85
N ALA A 47 7.79 3.03 -2.04
CA ALA A 47 9.22 2.81 -1.74
C ALA A 47 10.01 2.28 -2.94
N PHE A 48 9.38 1.48 -3.81
CA PHE A 48 10.01 0.93 -5.01
C PHE A 48 9.50 1.61 -6.29
N TYR A 49 8.86 2.77 -6.18
CA TYR A 49 8.24 3.44 -7.32
C TYR A 49 9.25 3.70 -8.45
N ASP A 50 10.38 4.31 -8.09
CA ASP A 50 11.45 4.67 -9.04
C ASP A 50 12.19 3.45 -9.61
N GLU A 51 12.18 2.32 -8.91
CA GLU A 51 12.82 1.08 -9.38
C GLU A 51 11.89 0.21 -10.23
N VAL A 52 10.58 0.32 -10.04
CA VAL A 52 9.57 -0.38 -10.85
C VAL A 52 9.18 0.44 -12.08
N VAL A 53 9.17 1.77 -11.96
CA VAL A 53 8.84 2.71 -13.03
C VAL A 53 10.14 3.36 -13.51
N SER A 54 10.80 2.70 -14.47
CA SER A 54 11.99 3.24 -15.13
C SER A 54 11.66 4.60 -15.78
N ALA A 55 12.59 5.56 -15.73
CA ALA A 55 12.41 6.97 -16.10
C ALA A 55 11.91 7.24 -17.55
N GLU A 56 11.88 6.22 -18.41
CA GLU A 56 11.28 6.28 -19.76
C GLU A 56 9.83 5.74 -19.82
N SER A 57 9.25 5.36 -18.68
CA SER A 57 7.92 4.76 -18.63
C SER A 57 6.82 5.73 -19.00
N ALA A 58 5.97 5.31 -19.93
CA ALA A 58 4.71 5.96 -20.31
C ALA A 58 3.71 6.17 -19.15
N LEU A 59 4.06 5.74 -17.92
CA LEU A 59 3.31 5.90 -16.68
C LEU A 59 3.54 7.24 -15.98
N LEU A 60 4.63 7.96 -16.28
CA LEU A 60 4.94 9.28 -15.70
C LEU A 60 3.76 10.29 -15.79
N PRO A 61 3.08 10.43 -16.95
CA PRO A 61 1.90 11.31 -17.06
C PRO A 61 0.67 10.79 -16.29
N TRP A 62 0.64 9.49 -15.98
CA TRP A 62 -0.50 8.84 -15.31
C TRP A 62 -0.33 8.76 -13.79
N ILE A 63 0.83 9.12 -13.24
CA ILE A 63 1.09 9.16 -11.79
C ILE A 63 0.09 10.06 -11.08
N GLU A 64 -0.06 11.29 -11.55
CA GLU A 64 -0.95 12.27 -10.92
C GLU A 64 -2.42 11.79 -10.90
N PRO A 65 -3.02 11.34 -12.01
CA PRO A 65 -4.39 10.85 -11.99
C PRO A 65 -4.55 9.55 -11.17
N ILE A 66 -3.56 8.65 -11.15
CA ILE A 66 -3.60 7.45 -10.30
C ILE A 66 -3.54 7.84 -8.81
N ALA A 67 -2.66 8.77 -8.43
CA ALA A 67 -2.56 9.27 -7.07
C ALA A 67 -3.87 9.95 -6.64
N ALA A 68 -4.45 10.79 -7.50
CA ALA A 68 -5.75 11.41 -7.26
C ALA A 68 -6.86 10.36 -7.07
N LEU A 69 -6.89 9.31 -7.89
CA LEU A 69 -7.86 8.22 -7.77
C LEU A 69 -7.71 7.47 -6.44
N ILE A 70 -6.49 7.16 -6.02
CA ILE A 70 -6.19 6.51 -4.74
C ILE A 70 -6.66 7.40 -3.58
N MET A 71 -6.43 8.71 -3.67
CA MET A 71 -6.88 9.67 -2.67
C MET A 71 -8.41 9.73 -2.59
N PHE A 72 -9.11 9.74 -3.73
CA PHE A 72 -10.57 9.68 -3.79
C PHE A 72 -11.13 8.38 -3.22
N LEU A 73 -10.51 7.23 -3.52
CA LEU A 73 -10.88 5.93 -2.94
C LEU A 73 -10.68 5.95 -1.42
N GLY A 74 -9.57 6.50 -0.94
CA GLY A 74 -9.29 6.67 0.49
C GLY A 74 -10.36 7.51 1.19
N ILE A 75 -10.74 8.63 0.59
CA ILE A 75 -11.83 9.49 1.10
C ILE A 75 -13.16 8.75 1.07
N GLY A 76 -13.48 8.05 -0.02
CA GLY A 76 -14.72 7.27 -0.14
C GLY A 76 -14.84 6.19 0.94
N ILE A 77 -13.78 5.43 1.17
CA ILE A 77 -13.71 4.42 2.23
C ILE A 77 -13.87 5.08 3.62
N ALA A 78 -13.20 6.23 3.85
CA ALA A 78 -13.31 6.96 5.10
C ALA A 78 -14.74 7.48 5.36
N VAL A 79 -15.41 7.99 4.31
CA VAL A 79 -16.79 8.48 4.36
C VAL A 79 -17.79 7.34 4.61
N ILE A 80 -17.64 6.20 3.94
CA ILE A 80 -18.48 5.01 4.16
C ILE A 80 -18.30 4.52 5.61
N ARG A 81 -17.06 4.45 6.10
CA ARG A 81 -16.75 4.02 7.46
C ARG A 81 -17.30 4.97 8.54
N THR A 82 -17.35 6.27 8.28
CA THR A 82 -17.93 7.24 9.21
C THR A 82 -19.46 7.22 9.21
N ARG A 83 -20.10 6.94 8.08
CA ARG A 83 -21.57 6.76 8.03
C ARG A 83 -22.06 5.51 8.75
N HIS A 84 -21.29 4.43 8.77
CA HIS A 84 -21.67 3.18 9.42
C HIS A 84 -21.54 3.18 10.96
N ARG A 85 -20.99 4.26 11.54
CA ARG A 85 -20.79 4.45 13.00
C ARG A 85 -21.76 5.46 13.64
N ARG A 86 -22.66 6.09 12.88
CA ARG A 86 -23.79 6.88 13.41
C ARG A 86 -25.06 6.03 13.35
#